data_AF-A0A843DJU8-F1
#
_entry.id   AF-A0A843DJU8-F1
#
_cell.length_a   1.000
_cell.length_b   1.000
_cell.length_c   1.000
_cell.angle_alpha   90.00
_cell.angle_beta   90.00
_cell.angle_gamma   90.00
#
_symmetry.space_group_name_H-M   'P 1'
#
loop_
_entity.id
_entity.type
_entity.pdbx_description
1 polymer ?
#
loop_
_entity_poly.entity_id
_entity_poly.type
_entity_poly.pdbx_seq_one_letter_code
_entity_poly.pdbx_strand_id
1 'polypeptide(L)'
;MRKITNWKESGIRGVWFTSALFASLAVIFILGYLLITALPAFLEVGIFDFLFGTEWNPTGSTPSYGIGALIVGTLLVTAGAMLIAVPLGLLT
;
A
#
# COMPACT_ATOMS: atom_id res chain seq x y z
N MET A 1 34.27 -31.88 10.73
CA MET A 1 33.29 -31.36 9.74
C MET A 1 32.17 -30.48 10.32
N ARG A 2 31.81 -30.54 11.62
CA ARG A 2 30.63 -29.84 12.20
C ARG A 2 30.78 -28.33 12.49
N LYS A 3 32.00 -27.80 12.63
CA LYS A 3 32.23 -26.36 12.94
C LYS A 3 31.99 -25.42 11.74
N ILE A 4 32.16 -25.90 10.51
CA ILE A 4 32.10 -25.08 9.28
C ILE A 4 30.65 -24.69 8.96
N THR A 5 29.68 -25.56 9.29
CA THR A 5 28.24 -25.31 9.09
C THR A 5 27.71 -24.17 9.97
N ASN A 6 28.17 -24.09 11.22
CA ASN A 6 27.70 -23.09 12.20
C ASN A 6 28.11 -21.64 11.84
N TRP A 7 29.29 -21.46 11.22
CA TRP A 7 29.75 -20.13 10.78
C TRP A 7 28.95 -19.62 9.58
N LYS A 8 28.62 -20.51 8.64
CA LYS A 8 27.76 -20.17 7.50
C LYS A 8 26.34 -19.84 7.95
N GLU A 9 25.80 -20.60 8.90
CA GLU A 9 24.46 -20.36 9.45
C GLU A 9 24.38 -19.03 10.22
N SER A 10 25.42 -18.69 11.00
CA SER A 10 25.50 -17.39 11.69
C SER A 10 25.55 -16.21 10.70
N GLY A 11 26.29 -16.35 9.60
CA GLY A 11 26.34 -15.35 8.53
C GLY A 11 24.97 -15.11 7.87
N ILE A 12 24.25 -16.18 7.52
CA ILE A 12 22.91 -16.08 6.91
C ILE A 12 21.92 -15.44 7.89
N ARG A 13 21.93 -15.85 9.17
CA ARG A 13 21.08 -15.24 10.21
C ARG A 13 21.35 -13.75 10.36
N GLY A 14 22.63 -13.34 10.33
CA GLY A 14 23.01 -11.93 10.36
C GLY A 14 22.45 -11.14 9.18
N VAL A 15 22.59 -11.66 7.96
CA VAL A 15 22.08 -11.02 6.74
C VAL A 15 20.56 -10.90 6.73
N TRP A 16 19.84 -11.94 7.15
CA TRP A 16 18.38 -11.89 7.24
C TRP A 16 17.91 -10.92 8.32
N PHE A 17 18.60 -10.89 9.46
CA PHE A 17 18.27 -9.96 10.54
C PHE A 17 18.48 -8.50 10.12
N THR A 18 19.61 -8.17 9.49
CA THR A 18 19.86 -6.81 8.99
C THR A 18 18.94 -6.42 7.85
N SER A 19 18.62 -7.37 6.95
CA SER A 19 17.64 -7.15 5.88
C SER A 19 16.25 -6.86 6.43
N ALA A 20 15.79 -7.63 7.44
CA ALA A 20 14.51 -7.38 8.11
C ALA A 20 14.50 -6.02 8.81
N LEU A 21 15.57 -5.68 9.54
CA LEU A 21 15.72 -4.36 10.18
C LEU A 21 15.65 -3.23 9.17
N PHE A 22 16.36 -3.36 8.05
CA PHE A 22 16.37 -2.35 7.00
C PHE A 22 15.00 -2.20 6.35
N ALA A 23 14.32 -3.31 6.05
CA ALA A 23 12.96 -3.29 5.50
C ALA A 23 11.97 -2.62 6.47
N SER A 24 12.02 -2.97 7.75
CA SER A 24 11.17 -2.34 8.77
C SER A 24 11.46 -0.83 8.92
N LEU A 25 12.74 -0.43 8.92
CA LEU A 25 13.12 0.98 8.97
C LEU A 25 12.63 1.75 7.74
N ALA A 26 12.74 1.16 6.55
CA ALA A 26 12.24 1.76 5.32
C ALA A 26 10.72 1.98 5.38
N VAL A 27 9.96 1.01 5.89
CA VAL A 27 8.50 1.15 6.09
C VAL A 27 8.20 2.28 7.08
N ILE A 28 8.88 2.34 8.23
CA ILE A 28 8.69 3.41 9.21
C ILE A 28 9.00 4.78 8.58
N PHE A 29 10.07 4.87 7.80
CA PHE A 29 10.47 6.10 7.13
C PHE A 29 9.43 6.55 6.10
N ILE A 30 8.95 5.64 5.25
CA ILE A 30 7.91 5.94 4.24
C ILE A 30 6.61 6.37 4.93
N LEU A 31 6.18 5.67 5.98
CA LEU A 31 4.97 6.04 6.73
C LEU A 31 5.13 7.42 7.38
N GLY A 32 6.28 7.69 8.00
CA GLY A 32 6.56 9.00 8.60
C GLY A 32 6.54 10.13 7.56
N TYR A 33 7.19 9.92 6.42
CA TYR A 33 7.20 10.88 5.31
C TYR A 33 5.79 11.12 4.75
N LEU A 34 5.01 10.04 4.54
CA LEU A 34 3.65 10.13 4.04
C LEU A 34 2.76 10.93 5.01
N LEU A 35 2.86 10.68 6.32
CA LEU A 35 2.05 11.41 7.30
C LEU A 35 2.37 12.91 7.28
N ILE A 36 3.65 13.29 7.29
CA ILE A 36 4.08 14.70 7.30
C ILE A 36 3.63 15.43 6.04
N THR A 37 3.67 14.77 4.88
CA THR A 37 3.31 15.39 3.59
C THR A 37 1.81 15.36 3.31
N ALA A 38 1.10 14.31 3.73
CA ALA A 38 -0.32 14.15 3.46
C ALA A 38 -1.23 14.88 4.46
N LEU A 39 -0.83 15.00 5.74
CA LEU A 39 -1.61 15.73 6.75
C LEU A 39 -2.01 17.16 6.32
N PRO A 40 -1.10 18.04 5.84
CA PRO A 40 -1.49 19.37 5.39
C PRO A 40 -2.47 19.33 4.20
N ALA A 41 -2.31 18.38 3.28
CA ALA A 41 -3.24 18.20 2.15
C ALA A 41 -4.65 17.81 2.63
N PHE A 42 -4.76 16.96 3.65
CA PHE A 42 -6.06 16.63 4.26
C PHE A 42 -6.70 17.78 5.02
N LEU A 43 -5.91 18.72 5.55
CA LEU A 43 -6.43 19.93 6.20
C LEU A 43 -6.95 20.94 5.19
N GLU A 44 -6.33 21.06 4.02
CA GLU A 44 -6.77 21.96 2.95
C GLU A 44 -8.01 21.45 2.22
N VAL A 45 -8.06 20.14 1.90
CA VAL A 45 -9.18 19.53 1.17
C VAL A 45 -10.32 19.13 2.11
N GLY A 46 -10.01 18.71 3.34
CA GLY A 46 -10.96 18.06 4.25
C GLY A 46 -11.10 16.56 3.98
N ILE A 47 -11.18 15.76 5.04
CA ILE A 47 -11.25 14.30 4.96
C ILE A 47 -12.52 13.82 4.24
N PHE A 48 -13.65 14.50 4.44
CA PHE A 48 -14.92 14.13 3.80
C PHE A 48 -14.88 14.35 2.29
N ASP A 49 -14.41 15.51 1.83
CA ASP A 49 -14.32 15.82 0.40
C ASP A 49 -13.26 14.98 -0.30
N PHE A 50 -12.19 14.61 0.41
CA PHE A 50 -11.23 13.62 -0.08
C PHE A 50 -11.88 12.24 -0.28
N LEU A 51 -12.60 11.71 0.72
CA LEU A 51 -13.15 10.35 0.68
C LEU A 51 -14.35 10.22 -0.26
N PHE A 52 -15.25 11.20 -0.28
CA PHE A 52 -16.51 11.15 -1.04
C PHE A 52 -16.48 11.97 -2.33
N GLY A 53 -15.42 12.75 -2.56
CA GLY A 53 -15.24 13.49 -3.80
C GLY A 53 -15.13 12.55 -5.01
N THR A 54 -15.72 12.96 -6.12
CA THR A 54 -15.81 12.15 -7.35
C THR A 54 -14.76 12.52 -8.39
N GLU A 55 -14.09 13.66 -8.24
CA GLU A 55 -13.10 14.15 -9.19
C GLU A 55 -11.68 14.04 -8.62
N TRP A 56 -10.80 13.44 -9.43
CA TRP A 56 -9.37 13.34 -9.17
C TRP A 56 -8.62 14.16 -10.22
N ASN A 57 -8.21 15.39 -9.87
CA ASN A 57 -7.49 16.30 -10.74
C ASN A 57 -6.42 17.12 -9.98
N PRO A 58 -5.32 16.48 -9.57
CA PRO A 58 -4.25 17.15 -8.82
C PRO A 58 -3.49 18.21 -9.65
N THR A 59 -3.52 18.11 -10.97
CA THR A 59 -2.83 19.02 -11.91
C THR A 59 -3.74 20.08 -12.54
N GLY A 60 -5.01 20.14 -12.13
CA GLY A 60 -5.99 21.08 -12.67
C GLY A 60 -5.72 22.52 -12.24
N SER A 61 -6.41 23.47 -12.88
CA SER A 61 -6.39 24.89 -12.47
C SER A 61 -6.88 25.10 -11.04
N THR A 62 -7.81 24.25 -10.60
CA THR A 62 -8.23 24.08 -9.21
C THR A 62 -7.96 22.62 -8.81
N PRO A 63 -6.92 22.35 -8.01
CA PRO A 63 -6.57 20.99 -7.62
C PRO A 63 -7.73 20.29 -6.89
N SER A 64 -8.06 19.07 -7.31
CA SER A 64 -9.06 18.22 -6.65
C SER A 64 -8.48 16.83 -6.37
N TYR A 65 -8.81 16.28 -5.19
CA TYR A 65 -8.22 15.04 -4.67
C TYR A 65 -9.28 14.04 -4.21
N GLY A 66 -10.47 14.06 -4.82
CA GLY A 66 -11.56 13.15 -4.48
C GLY A 66 -11.26 11.71 -4.92
N ILE A 67 -11.24 10.76 -3.99
CA ILE A 67 -10.98 9.34 -4.25
C ILE A 67 -12.24 8.47 -4.28
N GLY A 68 -13.42 9.03 -4.06
CA GLY A 68 -14.68 8.28 -3.98
C GLY A 68 -14.98 7.48 -5.25
N ALA A 69 -14.75 8.08 -6.42
CA ALA A 69 -14.89 7.38 -7.70
C ALA A 69 -13.90 6.21 -7.86
N LEU A 70 -12.67 6.35 -7.33
CA LEU A 70 -11.65 5.29 -7.34
C LEU A 70 -12.05 4.14 -6.42
N ILE A 71 -12.57 4.44 -5.22
CA ILE A 71 -13.07 3.43 -4.28
C ILE A 71 -14.21 2.64 -4.93
N VAL A 72 -15.24 3.31 -5.48
CA VAL A 72 -16.36 2.63 -6.11
C VAL A 72 -15.90 1.80 -7.32
N GLY A 73 -15.00 2.34 -8.14
CA GLY A 73 -14.43 1.61 -9.28
C GLY A 73 -13.72 0.31 -8.87
N THR A 74 -12.87 0.36 -7.85
CA THR A 74 -12.17 -0.85 -7.35
C THR A 74 -13.12 -1.89 -6.77
N LEU A 75 -14.16 -1.47 -6.04
CA LEU A 75 -15.19 -2.37 -5.51
C LEU A 75 -15.99 -3.03 -6.64
N LEU A 76 -16.36 -2.27 -7.66
CA LEU A 76 -17.09 -2.79 -8.83
C LEU A 76 -16.24 -3.79 -9.62
N VAL A 77 -14.96 -3.49 -9.86
CA VAL A 77 -14.04 -4.41 -10.53
C VAL A 77 -13.86 -5.69 -9.72
N THR A 78 -13.68 -5.58 -8.40
CA THR A 78 -13.53 -6.74 -7.52
C THR A 78 -14.78 -7.60 -7.49
N ALA A 79 -15.96 -6.98 -7.37
CA ALA A 79 -17.24 -7.68 -7.41
C ALA A 79 -17.48 -8.35 -8.77
N GLY A 80 -17.23 -7.64 -9.87
CA GLY A 80 -17.32 -8.17 -11.23
C GLY A 80 -16.37 -9.36 -11.45
N ALA A 81 -15.13 -9.25 -10.98
CA ALA A 81 -14.16 -10.34 -11.03
C ALA A 81 -14.62 -11.56 -10.23
N MET A 82 -15.16 -11.37 -9.02
CA MET A 82 -15.70 -12.48 -8.20
C MET A 82 -16.89 -13.17 -8.88
N LEU A 83 -17.79 -12.40 -9.51
CA LEU A 83 -18.96 -12.96 -10.21
C LEU A 83 -18.56 -13.91 -11.36
N ILE A 84 -17.39 -13.73 -11.96
CA ILE A 84 -16.88 -14.61 -13.02
C ILE A 84 -15.98 -15.70 -12.44
N ALA A 85 -15.02 -15.33 -11.59
CA ALA A 85 -14.01 -16.24 -11.05
C ALA A 85 -14.61 -17.30 -10.12
N VAL A 86 -15.61 -16.96 -9.31
CA VAL A 86 -16.21 -17.89 -8.35
C VAL A 86 -16.98 -19.02 -9.07
N PRO A 87 -17.91 -18.76 -10.01
CA PRO A 87 -18.56 -19.85 -10.73
C PRO A 87 -17.57 -20.69 -11.54
N LEU A 88 -16.63 -20.07 -12.25
CA LEU A 88 -15.62 -20.82 -13.01
C LEU A 88 -14.77 -21.70 -12.10
N GLY A 89 -14.30 -21.19 -10.97
CA GLY A 89 -13.47 -21.95 -10.04
C GLY A 89 -14.20 -23.07 -9.29
N LEU A 90 -15.53 -22.97 -9.14
CA LEU A 90 -16.35 -24.04 -8.57
C LEU A 90 -16.77 -25.10 -9.60
N LEU A 91 -16.75 -24.76 -10.89
CA LEU A 91 -17.15 -25.65 -11.99
C LEU A 91 -15.98 -26.42 -12.61
N THR A 92 -14.72 -26.05 -12.32
CA THR A 92 -13.49 -26.78 -12.69
C THR A 92 -13.05 -27.73 -11.59
#